data_AF-A0A3Q9J6S3-F1
#
_entry.id   AF-A0A3Q9J6S3-F1
#
_cell.length_a   1.000
_cell.length_b   1.000
_cell.length_c   1.000
_cell.angle_alpha   90.00
_cell.angle_beta   90.00
_cell.angle_gamma   90.00
#
_symmetry.space_group_name_H-M   'P 1'
#
loop_
_entity.id
_entity.type
_entity.pdbx_description
1 polymer ?
#
loop_
_entity_poly.entity_id
_entity_poly.type
_entity_poly.pdbx_seq_one_letter_code
_entity_poly.pdbx_strand_id
1 'polypeptide(L)'
;MLWTYTIASSPDRALGPMLRDLTKLMTAVNASGWLSSKVDGYARVIEIERPVGGWHPHGHVLLCFQNRMTRTEARAFALTLRDRYLAAANRLGISASTMGQHVRLVPVEQIDVAVRYVTKQHVLTKPKADGSATLSSLTMDAYTRGDADALDLLHEVEGATYGKQLWRTAGICKPS
;
A
#
# COMPACT_ATOMS: atom_id res chain seq x y z
N MET A 1 -9.03 11.35 0.84
CA MET A 1 -7.95 11.28 -0.18
C MET A 1 -7.43 9.86 -0.28
N LEU A 2 -6.97 9.45 -1.46
CA LEU A 2 -6.27 8.17 -1.64
C LEU A 2 -4.76 8.41 -1.69
N TRP A 3 -4.01 7.51 -1.05
CA TRP A 3 -2.57 7.49 -1.08
C TRP A 3 -2.06 6.07 -1.31
N THR A 4 -1.23 5.89 -2.33
CA THR A 4 -0.45 4.69 -2.58
C THR A 4 1.01 4.99 -2.30
N TYR A 5 1.66 4.11 -1.54
CA TYR A 5 3.09 4.19 -1.28
C TYR A 5 3.74 2.83 -1.43
N THR A 6 4.95 2.84 -1.98
CA THR A 6 5.80 1.66 -2.12
C THR A 6 7.26 2.00 -1.83
N ILE A 7 8.09 0.97 -1.82
CA ILE A 7 9.55 1.05 -1.85
C ILE A 7 10.03 0.47 -3.18
N ALA A 8 11.30 0.70 -3.54
CA ALA A 8 11.86 0.08 -4.73
C ALA A 8 11.82 -1.45 -4.63
N SER A 9 11.29 -2.09 -5.68
CA SER A 9 11.43 -3.52 -5.89
C SER A 9 12.85 -3.88 -6.32
N SER A 10 13.26 -5.08 -5.96
CA SER A 10 14.50 -5.68 -6.44
C SER A 10 14.27 -7.18 -6.60
N PRO A 11 14.75 -7.80 -7.70
CA PRO A 11 14.53 -9.23 -7.96
C PRO A 11 15.00 -10.14 -6.83
N ASP A 12 16.10 -9.75 -6.17
CA ASP A 12 16.78 -10.58 -5.17
C ASP A 12 16.30 -10.30 -3.74
N ARG A 13 15.32 -9.41 -3.57
CA ARG A 13 14.89 -8.97 -2.25
C ARG A 13 13.70 -9.76 -1.76
N ALA A 14 13.91 -10.50 -0.67
CA ALA A 14 12.84 -11.20 0.03
C ALA A 14 11.76 -10.23 0.56
N LEU A 15 10.50 -10.71 0.58
CA LEU A 15 9.31 -9.96 0.95
C LEU A 15 9.34 -9.49 2.41
N GLY A 16 9.82 -10.32 3.33
CA GLY A 16 9.88 -10.01 4.76
C GLY A 16 10.65 -8.71 5.07
N PRO A 17 11.91 -8.56 4.63
CA PRO A 17 12.64 -7.29 4.68
C PRO A 17 11.89 -6.11 4.06
N MET A 18 11.22 -6.30 2.92
CA MET A 18 10.47 -5.22 2.27
C MET A 18 9.29 -4.74 3.12
N LEU A 19 8.52 -5.65 3.70
CA LEU A 19 7.40 -5.32 4.59
C LEU A 19 7.87 -4.60 5.88
N ARG A 20 9.04 -5.00 6.41
CA ARG A 20 9.65 -4.30 7.56
C ARG A 20 9.99 -2.86 7.22
N ASP A 21 10.61 -2.63 6.07
CA ASP A 21 11.00 -1.29 5.63
C ASP A 21 9.78 -0.41 5.33
N LEU A 22 8.78 -0.98 4.66
CA LEU A 22 7.50 -0.31 4.42
C LEU A 22 6.83 0.13 5.73
N THR A 23 6.89 -0.72 6.76
CA THR A 23 6.35 -0.40 8.10
C THR A 23 7.17 0.67 8.82
N LYS A 24 8.50 0.60 8.76
CA LYS A 24 9.39 1.63 9.32
C LYS A 24 9.14 2.99 8.67
N LEU A 25 8.97 3.03 7.35
CA LEU A 25 8.67 4.26 6.62
C LEU A 25 7.35 4.87 7.06
N MET A 26 6.29 4.07 7.16
CA MET A 26 5.00 4.57 7.62
C MET A 26 5.05 5.13 9.04
N THR A 27 5.81 4.47 9.92
CA THR A 27 6.05 4.97 11.28
C THR A 27 6.81 6.30 11.25
N ALA A 28 7.84 6.42 10.41
CA ALA A 28 8.64 7.62 10.26
C ALA A 28 7.89 8.79 9.62
N VAL A 29 6.96 8.54 8.71
CA VAL A 29 6.07 9.55 8.11
C VAL A 29 5.15 10.15 9.16
N ASN A 30 4.60 9.30 10.04
CA ASN A 30 3.75 9.73 11.15
C ASN A 30 4.55 10.12 12.42
N ALA A 31 5.88 10.24 12.33
CA ALA A 31 6.68 10.69 13.46
C ALA A 31 6.17 12.02 14.01
N SER A 32 6.21 12.16 15.34
CA SER A 32 5.65 13.30 16.08
C SER A 32 4.14 13.51 15.87
N GLY A 33 3.43 12.49 15.39
CA GLY A 33 1.98 12.55 15.15
C GLY A 33 1.57 13.45 14.00
N TRP A 34 2.48 13.79 13.07
CA TRP A 34 2.19 14.75 12.01
C TRP A 34 0.98 14.35 11.16
N LEU A 35 0.95 13.11 10.65
CA LEU A 35 -0.16 12.66 9.80
C LEU A 35 -1.45 12.54 10.62
N SER A 36 -1.38 11.99 11.84
CA SER A 36 -2.53 11.93 12.76
C SER A 36 -3.06 13.28 13.19
N SER A 37 -2.27 14.36 13.16
CA SER A 37 -2.74 15.72 13.45
C SER A 37 -3.50 16.37 12.29
N LYS A 38 -3.48 15.76 11.10
CA LYS A 38 -4.08 16.28 9.87
C LYS A 38 -5.26 15.44 9.39
N VAL A 39 -5.44 14.25 9.93
CA VAL A 39 -6.34 13.21 9.41
C VAL A 39 -7.17 12.65 10.57
N ASP A 40 -8.49 12.66 10.42
CA ASP A 40 -9.43 12.21 11.47
C ASP A 40 -9.63 10.69 11.49
N GLY A 41 -9.31 10.04 10.38
CA GLY A 41 -9.31 8.59 10.29
C GLY A 41 -8.66 8.09 9.02
N TYR A 42 -8.30 6.81 9.01
CA TYR A 42 -7.79 6.16 7.82
C TYR A 42 -8.19 4.69 7.74
N ALA A 43 -8.22 4.18 6.52
CA ALA A 43 -8.19 2.76 6.22
C ALA A 43 -6.94 2.47 5.38
N ARG A 44 -6.26 1.37 5.67
CA ARG A 44 -5.03 0.95 5.01
C ARG A 44 -5.05 -0.53 4.72
N VAL A 45 -4.67 -0.90 3.51
CA VAL A 45 -4.26 -2.26 3.14
C VAL A 45 -2.82 -2.25 2.66
N ILE A 46 -2.08 -3.32 2.91
CA ILE A 46 -0.85 -3.66 2.21
C ILE A 46 -1.19 -4.72 1.17
N GLU A 47 -1.05 -4.35 -0.10
CA GLU A 47 -1.15 -5.29 -1.22
C GLU A 47 0.23 -5.87 -1.52
N ILE A 48 0.28 -7.16 -1.82
CA ILE A 48 1.49 -7.89 -2.17
C ILE A 48 1.30 -8.43 -3.58
N GLU A 49 2.17 -7.98 -4.48
CA GLU A 49 2.23 -8.44 -5.86
C GLU A 49 3.66 -8.85 -6.21
N ARG A 50 3.79 -9.69 -7.23
CA ARG A 50 5.08 -10.13 -7.76
C ARG A 50 5.14 -9.89 -9.28
N PRO A 51 5.50 -8.68 -9.73
CA PRO A 51 5.92 -8.45 -11.10
C PRO A 51 7.20 -9.21 -11.44
N VAL A 52 7.60 -9.19 -12.71
CA VAL A 52 8.87 -9.78 -13.19
C VAL A 52 10.08 -9.28 -12.39
N GLY A 53 10.04 -8.04 -11.90
CA GLY A 53 11.10 -7.42 -11.09
C GLY A 53 11.17 -7.85 -9.62
N GLY A 54 10.48 -8.91 -9.22
CA GLY A 54 10.45 -9.41 -7.83
C GLY A 54 9.25 -8.89 -7.03
N TRP A 55 9.31 -9.01 -5.70
CA TRP A 55 8.21 -8.58 -4.83
C TRP A 55 7.96 -7.07 -4.91
N HIS A 56 6.69 -6.68 -4.88
CA HIS A 56 6.23 -5.30 -4.90
C HIS A 56 5.13 -5.03 -3.86
N PRO A 57 5.46 -5.10 -2.55
CA PRO A 57 4.51 -4.75 -1.51
C PRO A 57 4.28 -3.24 -1.50
N HIS A 58 3.01 -2.83 -1.50
CA HIS A 58 2.66 -1.43 -1.48
C HIS A 58 1.38 -1.19 -0.69
N GLY A 59 1.32 -0.06 0.01
CA GLY A 59 0.18 0.30 0.83
C GLY A 59 -0.80 1.17 0.08
N HIS A 60 -2.09 0.84 0.16
CA HIS A 60 -3.18 1.71 -0.28
C HIS A 60 -3.89 2.27 0.95
N VAL A 61 -4.05 3.59 1.00
CA VAL A 61 -4.60 4.30 2.14
C VAL A 61 -5.74 5.20 1.68
N LEU A 62 -6.87 5.10 2.39
CA LEU A 62 -7.89 6.14 2.39
C LEU A 62 -7.65 7.01 3.63
N LEU A 63 -7.34 8.28 3.41
CA LEU A 63 -7.25 9.31 4.45
C LEU A 63 -8.56 10.10 4.49
N CYS A 64 -9.17 10.17 5.67
CA CYS A 64 -10.43 10.87 5.93
C CYS A 64 -10.14 12.19 6.65
N PHE A 65 -10.82 13.25 6.22
CA PHE A 65 -10.71 14.60 6.76
C PHE A 65 -12.11 15.09 7.10
N GLN A 66 -12.24 15.80 8.22
CA GLN A 66 -13.49 16.38 8.70
C GLN A 66 -13.97 17.49 7.77
N ASN A 67 -13.03 18.30 7.29
CA ASN A 67 -13.32 19.43 6.42
C ASN A 67 -13.07 19.07 4.95
N ARG A 68 -13.95 19.54 4.07
CA ARG A 68 -13.76 19.43 2.63
C ARG A 68 -12.54 20.26 2.24
N MET A 69 -11.55 19.59 1.64
CA MET A 69 -10.39 20.27 1.06
C MET A 69 -10.72 20.81 -0.33
N THR A 70 -10.28 22.03 -0.61
CA THR A 70 -10.18 22.53 -1.98
C THR A 70 -9.14 21.74 -2.78
N ARG A 71 -9.19 21.83 -4.11
CA ARG A 71 -8.18 21.18 -4.98
C ARG A 71 -6.77 21.67 -4.69
N THR A 72 -6.61 22.95 -4.35
CA THR A 72 -5.32 23.56 -4.03
C THR A 72 -4.76 23.00 -2.72
N GLU A 73 -5.57 22.94 -1.66
CA GLU A 73 -5.17 22.34 -0.38
C GLU A 73 -4.83 20.86 -0.53
N ALA A 74 -5.64 20.11 -1.28
CA ALA A 74 -5.39 18.70 -1.52
C ALA A 74 -4.07 18.47 -2.27
N ARG A 75 -3.76 19.31 -3.26
CA ARG A 75 -2.48 19.26 -3.99
C ARG A 75 -1.30 19.61 -3.07
N ALA A 76 -1.41 20.65 -2.26
CA ALA A 76 -0.37 21.04 -1.31
C ALA A 76 -0.09 19.93 -0.28
N PHE A 77 -1.16 19.33 0.27
CA PHE A 77 -1.07 18.18 1.17
C PHE A 77 -0.43 16.97 0.49
N ALA A 78 -0.84 16.64 -0.74
CA ALA A 78 -0.28 15.54 -1.51
C ALA A 78 1.24 15.68 -1.72
N LEU A 79 1.69 16.87 -2.10
CA LEU A 79 3.12 17.16 -2.25
C LEU A 79 3.86 17.02 -0.92
N THR A 80 3.32 17.61 0.15
CA THR A 80 3.94 17.54 1.48
C THR A 80 4.03 16.11 1.99
N LEU A 81 2.98 15.32 1.83
CA LEU A 81 2.96 13.91 2.22
C LEU A 81 4.02 13.10 1.47
N ARG A 82 4.11 13.30 0.15
CA ARG A 82 5.14 12.67 -0.69
C ARG A 82 6.55 13.07 -0.25
N ASP A 83 6.80 14.35 -0.04
CA ASP A 83 8.12 14.85 0.31
C ASP A 83 8.54 14.35 1.70
N ARG A 84 7.61 14.27 2.66
CA ARG A 84 7.85 13.64 3.96
C ARG A 84 8.17 12.15 3.84
N TYR A 85 7.46 11.43 2.97
CA TYR A 85 7.74 10.01 2.72
C TYR A 85 9.16 9.81 2.16
N LEU A 86 9.54 10.59 1.15
CA LEU A 86 10.87 10.51 0.54
C LEU A 86 11.98 10.96 1.50
N ALA A 87 11.74 11.99 2.31
CA ALA A 87 12.68 12.40 3.36
C ALA A 87 12.86 11.31 4.43
N ALA A 88 11.78 10.62 4.82
CA ALA A 88 11.85 9.48 5.72
C ALA A 88 12.61 8.30 5.09
N ALA A 89 12.39 8.03 3.80
CA ALA A 89 13.11 7.03 3.03
C ALA A 89 14.61 7.28 3.01
N ASN A 90 15.02 8.50 2.65
CA ASN A 90 16.41 8.92 2.65
C ASN A 90 17.06 8.78 4.03
N ARG A 91 16.38 9.26 5.09
CA ARG A 91 16.90 9.18 6.48
C ARG A 91 17.09 7.75 6.96
N LEU A 92 16.25 6.82 6.51
CA LEU A 92 16.30 5.41 6.91
C LEU A 92 17.17 4.55 5.96
N GLY A 93 17.75 5.13 4.90
CA GLY A 93 18.49 4.39 3.89
C GLY A 93 17.62 3.42 3.08
N ILE A 94 16.32 3.70 2.95
CA ILE A 94 15.37 2.86 2.22
C ILE A 94 15.12 3.47 0.84
N SER A 95 15.35 2.70 -0.22
CA SER A 95 15.12 3.17 -1.59
C SER A 95 13.62 3.33 -1.89
N ALA A 96 13.23 4.54 -2.26
CA ALA A 96 11.89 4.89 -2.73
C ALA A 96 11.96 6.03 -3.75
N SER A 97 10.98 6.11 -4.64
CA SER A 97 10.93 7.14 -5.69
C SER A 97 9.57 7.86 -5.71
N THR A 98 9.55 9.05 -6.29
CA THR A 98 8.32 9.83 -6.54
C THR A 98 7.30 9.07 -7.38
N MET A 99 7.76 8.21 -8.31
CA MET A 99 6.88 7.40 -9.17
C MET A 99 6.08 6.37 -8.38
N GLY A 100 6.57 5.95 -7.21
CA GLY A 100 5.86 5.01 -6.33
C GLY A 100 4.92 5.67 -5.32
N GLN A 101 4.79 7.00 -5.33
CA GLN A 101 4.02 7.77 -4.35
C GLN A 101 2.87 8.52 -5.04
N HIS A 102 1.70 7.88 -5.11
CA HIS A 102 0.53 8.48 -5.72
C HIS A 102 -0.42 8.98 -4.65
N VAL A 103 -0.70 10.29 -4.64
CA VAL A 103 -1.68 10.89 -3.74
C VAL A 103 -2.70 11.66 -4.57
N ARG A 104 -3.99 11.34 -4.40
CA ARG A 104 -5.07 12.00 -5.13
C ARG A 104 -6.28 12.30 -4.26
N LEU A 105 -6.92 13.43 -4.55
CA LEU A 105 -8.23 13.74 -4.01
C LEU A 105 -9.27 12.82 -4.65
N VAL A 106 -10.16 12.29 -3.83
CA VAL A 106 -11.36 11.60 -4.32
C VAL A 106 -12.56 12.44 -3.89
N PRO A 107 -13.42 12.85 -4.83
CA PRO A 107 -14.65 13.54 -4.50
C PRO A 107 -15.57 12.67 -3.63
N VAL A 108 -16.38 13.29 -2.77
CA VAL A 108 -17.25 12.56 -1.82
C VAL A 108 -18.24 11.67 -2.55
N GLU A 109 -18.74 12.14 -3.70
CA GLU A 109 -19.63 11.41 -4.60
C GLU A 109 -19.00 10.14 -5.21
N GLN A 110 -17.69 9.94 -5.07
CA GLN A 110 -16.94 8.76 -5.54
C GLN A 110 -16.33 7.97 -4.37
N ILE A 111 -16.88 8.10 -3.16
CA ILE A 111 -16.36 7.41 -1.98
C ILE A 111 -16.39 5.88 -2.14
N ASP A 112 -17.37 5.35 -2.85
CA ASP A 112 -17.49 3.93 -3.20
C ASP A 112 -16.29 3.45 -4.05
N VAL A 113 -15.79 4.28 -4.97
CA VAL A 113 -14.58 4.01 -5.76
C VAL A 113 -13.36 3.99 -4.84
N ALA A 114 -13.26 4.90 -3.88
CA ALA A 114 -12.17 4.92 -2.91
C ALA A 114 -12.19 3.70 -1.98
N VAL A 115 -13.37 3.30 -1.50
CA VAL A 115 -13.53 2.10 -0.69
C VAL A 115 -13.12 0.88 -1.51
N ARG A 116 -13.68 0.70 -2.71
CA ARG A 116 -13.33 -0.42 -3.62
C ARG A 116 -11.84 -0.53 -3.87
N TYR A 117 -11.19 0.62 -4.10
CA TYR A 117 -9.75 0.71 -4.32
C TYR A 117 -8.94 0.21 -3.12
N VAL A 118 -9.29 0.65 -1.90
CA VAL A 118 -8.57 0.25 -0.68
C VAL A 118 -8.92 -1.17 -0.25
N THR A 119 -10.18 -1.61 -0.40
CA THR A 119 -10.59 -2.97 -0.03
C THR A 119 -10.17 -4.01 -1.07
N LYS A 120 -9.64 -3.60 -2.23
CA LYS A 120 -9.24 -4.50 -3.32
C LYS A 120 -10.32 -5.53 -3.65
N GLN A 121 -11.54 -5.06 -3.88
CA GLN A 121 -12.73 -5.89 -4.16
C GLN A 121 -12.64 -6.73 -5.47
N HIS A 122 -11.50 -6.76 -6.14
CA HIS A 122 -11.26 -7.54 -7.35
C HIS A 122 -10.26 -8.65 -7.05
N VAL A 123 -10.74 -9.89 -7.01
CA VAL A 123 -9.90 -11.09 -6.94
C VAL A 123 -9.48 -11.47 -8.35
N LEU A 124 -8.18 -11.41 -8.63
CA LEU A 124 -7.63 -11.87 -9.90
C LEU A 124 -7.15 -13.32 -9.74
N THR A 125 -7.82 -14.25 -10.41
CA THR A 125 -7.49 -15.69 -10.39
C THR A 125 -6.45 -16.08 -11.43
N LYS A 126 -5.99 -15.12 -12.24
CA LYS A 126 -4.94 -15.27 -13.25
C LYS A 126 -3.95 -14.12 -13.11
N PRO A 127 -2.68 -14.30 -13.54
CA PRO A 127 -1.73 -13.20 -13.64
C PRO A 127 -2.30 -12.05 -14.49
N LYS A 128 -1.84 -10.84 -14.19
CA LYS A 128 -2.14 -9.66 -15.01
C LYS A 128 -1.54 -9.82 -16.41
N ALA A 129 -2.03 -9.03 -17.36
CA ALA A 129 -1.56 -9.08 -18.75
C ALA A 129 -0.04 -8.77 -18.88
N ASP A 130 0.54 -8.07 -17.91
CA ASP A 130 1.98 -7.79 -17.82
C ASP A 130 2.80 -8.90 -17.14
N GLY A 131 2.18 -10.04 -16.83
CA GLY A 131 2.81 -11.17 -16.15
C GLY A 131 2.89 -11.03 -14.62
N SER A 132 2.42 -9.93 -14.04
CA SER A 132 2.44 -9.75 -12.58
C SER A 132 1.48 -10.71 -11.90
N ALA A 133 1.98 -11.41 -10.89
CA ALA A 133 1.17 -12.29 -10.06
C ALA A 133 0.62 -11.54 -8.83
N THR A 134 -0.65 -11.79 -8.52
CA THR A 134 -1.27 -11.40 -7.26
C THR A 134 -1.29 -12.60 -6.30
N LEU A 135 -1.52 -12.38 -5.01
CA LEU A 135 -1.67 -13.50 -4.07
C LEU A 135 -2.76 -14.49 -4.51
N SER A 136 -3.87 -13.98 -5.03
CA SER A 136 -4.97 -14.80 -5.53
C SER A 136 -4.57 -15.63 -6.75
N SER A 137 -3.81 -15.06 -7.70
CA SER A 137 -3.33 -15.84 -8.84
C SER A 137 -2.29 -16.88 -8.44
N LEU A 138 -1.36 -16.54 -7.53
CA LEU A 138 -0.39 -17.51 -6.99
C LEU A 138 -1.10 -18.67 -6.30
N THR A 139 -2.14 -18.38 -5.51
CA THR A 139 -2.97 -19.41 -4.85
C THR A 139 -3.63 -20.33 -5.88
N MET A 140 -4.18 -19.77 -6.96
CA MET A 140 -4.78 -20.56 -8.04
C MET A 140 -3.74 -21.42 -8.77
N ASP A 141 -2.56 -20.87 -9.04
CA ASP A 141 -1.49 -21.58 -9.72
C ASP A 141 -0.97 -22.74 -8.87
N ALA A 142 -0.72 -22.51 -7.58
CA ALA A 142 -0.27 -23.54 -6.64
C ALA A 142 -1.31 -24.66 -6.47
N TYR A 143 -2.55 -24.33 -6.09
CA TYR A 143 -3.51 -25.35 -5.65
C TYR A 143 -4.38 -25.94 -6.76
N THR A 144 -4.55 -25.24 -7.89
CA THR A 144 -5.33 -25.78 -9.02
C THR A 144 -4.44 -26.39 -10.09
N ARG A 145 -3.24 -25.83 -10.31
CA ARG A 145 -2.33 -26.26 -11.39
C ARG A 145 -1.13 -27.05 -10.88
N GLY A 146 -0.93 -27.15 -9.56
CA GLY A 146 0.18 -27.88 -8.96
C GLY A 146 1.53 -27.18 -9.19
N ASP A 147 1.53 -25.86 -9.35
CA ASP A 147 2.75 -25.08 -9.56
C ASP A 147 3.56 -24.98 -8.26
N ALA A 148 4.70 -25.68 -8.22
CA ALA A 148 5.58 -25.73 -7.06
C ALA A 148 6.27 -24.39 -6.78
N ASP A 149 6.63 -23.63 -7.81
CA ASP A 149 7.26 -22.32 -7.65
C ASP A 149 6.24 -21.33 -7.05
N ALA A 150 4.98 -21.39 -7.50
CA ALA A 150 3.91 -20.60 -6.91
C ALA A 150 3.66 -20.97 -5.44
N LEU A 151 3.77 -22.26 -5.08
CA LEU A 151 3.64 -22.72 -3.70
C LEU A 151 4.77 -22.19 -2.81
N ASP A 152 6.02 -22.24 -3.28
CA ASP A 152 7.17 -21.69 -2.54
C ASP A 152 7.04 -20.19 -2.31
N LEU A 153 6.55 -19.44 -3.30
CA LEU A 153 6.24 -18.02 -3.15
C LEU A 153 5.12 -17.77 -2.12
N LEU A 154 4.12 -18.64 -2.04
CA LEU A 154 3.07 -18.53 -1.01
C LEU A 154 3.61 -18.80 0.39
N HIS A 155 4.52 -19.78 0.56
CA HIS A 155 5.19 -20.00 1.83
C HIS A 155 6.06 -18.80 2.25
N GLU A 156 6.72 -18.13 1.29
CA GLU A 156 7.43 -16.88 1.58
C GLU A 156 6.46 -15.79 2.07
N VAL A 157 5.30 -15.65 1.41
CA VAL A 157 4.25 -14.71 1.84
C VAL A 157 3.77 -15.03 3.25
N GLU A 158 3.48 -16.29 3.53
CA GLU A 158 3.04 -16.74 4.86
C GLU A 158 4.09 -16.38 5.92
N GLY A 159 5.34 -16.78 5.73
CA GLY A 159 6.43 -16.47 6.67
C GLY A 159 6.69 -14.98 6.82
N ALA A 160 6.55 -14.20 5.75
CA ALA A 160 6.76 -12.76 5.75
C ALA A 160 5.60 -11.98 6.39
N THR A 161 4.38 -12.53 6.40
CA THR A 161 3.16 -11.83 6.84
C THR A 161 2.59 -12.36 8.15
N TYR A 162 3.04 -13.51 8.64
CA TYR A 162 2.58 -14.11 9.89
C TYR A 162 2.64 -13.11 11.06
N GLY A 163 1.52 -12.96 11.76
CA GLY A 163 1.36 -12.03 12.88
C GLY A 163 1.37 -10.54 12.51
N LYS A 164 1.39 -10.17 11.22
CA LYS A 164 1.36 -8.76 10.77
C LYS A 164 -0.05 -8.30 10.40
N GLN A 165 -0.36 -7.06 10.75
CA GLN A 165 -1.59 -6.41 10.31
C GLN A 165 -1.41 -5.78 8.92
N LEU A 166 -1.80 -6.51 7.88
CA LEU A 166 -1.83 -6.01 6.51
C LEU A 166 -3.02 -5.08 6.26
N TRP A 167 -4.13 -5.29 6.96
CA TRP A 167 -5.28 -4.38 7.00
C TRP A 167 -5.32 -3.62 8.33
N ARG A 168 -5.62 -2.31 8.29
CA ARG A 168 -5.81 -1.49 9.49
C ARG A 168 -6.78 -0.35 9.22
N THR A 169 -7.67 -0.10 10.17
CA THR A 169 -8.45 1.12 10.27
C THR A 169 -8.15 1.82 11.58
N ALA A 170 -8.20 3.16 11.61
CA ALA A 170 -8.10 3.94 12.84
C ALA A 170 -8.83 5.28 12.68
N GLY A 171 -9.20 5.88 13.81
CA GLY A 171 -10.00 7.10 13.82
C GLY A 171 -11.45 6.86 13.41
N ILE A 172 -12.23 7.93 13.35
CA ILE A 172 -13.65 7.84 13.07
C ILE A 172 -13.87 8.08 11.58
N CYS A 173 -13.88 7.01 10.78
CA CYS A 173 -14.55 7.04 9.47
C CYS A 173 -16.07 7.08 9.70
N LYS A 174 -16.59 8.12 10.37
CA LYS A 174 -18.03 8.26 10.60
C LYS A 174 -18.65 8.62 9.25
N PRO A 175 -19.63 7.85 8.76
CA PRO A 175 -20.59 8.42 7.83
C PRO A 175 -21.20 9.64 8.55
N SER A 176 -21.18 10.79 7.89
CA SER A 176 -22.02 11.93 8.27
C SER A 176 -23.49 11.57 8.15
#